data_AF-A0A6I2W1D0-F1
#
_entry.id   AF-A0A6I2W1D0-F1
#
_cell.length_a   1.000
_cell.length_b   1.000
_cell.length_c   1.000
_cell.angle_alpha   90.00
_cell.angle_beta   90.00
_cell.angle_gamma   90.00
#
_symmetry.space_group_name_H-M   'P 1'
#
loop_
_entity.id
_entity.type
_entity.pdbx_description
1 polymer ?
#
loop_
_entity_poly.entity_id
_entity_poly.type
_entity_poly.pdbx_seq_one_letter_code
_entity_poly.pdbx_strand_id
1 'polypeptide(L)'
;MSPEPSTSLDEVLRASTDVLTQAGVSSPRHDAEALASFALGAERSAVRTWLALGVSINADQVSQIQVLVERRANREPLQHITGSTGFARIDLLVGPGVF
;
A
#
# COMPACT_ATOMS: atom_id res chain seq x y z
N MET A 1 8.48 -23.74 -10.94
CA MET A 1 8.12 -22.55 -10.14
C MET A 1 7.18 -21.74 -11.00
N SER A 2 5.88 -21.75 -10.71
CA SER A 2 4.96 -20.83 -11.38
C SER A 2 5.32 -19.40 -10.95
N PRO A 3 5.26 -18.40 -11.82
CA PRO A 3 5.35 -17.02 -11.36
C PRO A 3 4.17 -16.77 -10.40
N GLU A 4 4.46 -16.33 -9.18
CA GLU A 4 3.42 -15.83 -8.26
C GLU A 4 2.65 -14.70 -8.97
N PRO A 5 1.32 -14.63 -8.85
CA PRO A 5 0.55 -13.55 -9.47
C PRO A 5 1.00 -12.21 -8.89
N SER A 6 1.45 -11.31 -9.77
CA SER A 6 1.90 -9.96 -9.42
C SER A 6 1.00 -8.90 -10.06
N THR A 7 0.63 -7.87 -9.29
CA THR A 7 -0.23 -6.76 -9.72
C THR A 7 0.54 -5.45 -9.70
N SER A 8 0.29 -4.56 -10.65
CA SER A 8 0.91 -3.23 -10.68
C SER A 8 0.57 -2.41 -9.44
N LEU A 9 1.58 -1.81 -8.80
CA LEU A 9 1.36 -0.93 -7.65
C LEU A 9 0.52 0.30 -8.01
N ASP A 10 0.62 0.81 -9.23
CA ASP A 10 -0.20 1.93 -9.71
C ASP A 10 -1.68 1.54 -9.80
N GLU A 11 -1.98 0.34 -10.29
CA GLU A 11 -3.35 -0.18 -10.36
C GLU A 11 -3.95 -0.30 -8.97
N VAL A 12 -3.20 -0.88 -8.02
CA VAL A 12 -3.62 -1.03 -6.63
C VAL A 12 -3.87 0.33 -5.97
N LEU A 13 -2.99 1.31 -6.18
CA LEU A 13 -3.15 2.66 -5.61
C LEU A 13 -4.30 3.44 -6.26
N ARG A 14 -4.57 3.26 -7.55
CA ARG A 14 -5.75 3.84 -8.21
C ARG A 14 -7.03 3.27 -7.60
N ALA A 15 -7.16 1.94 -7.55
CA ALA A 15 -8.31 1.27 -6.96
C ALA A 15 -8.52 1.69 -5.49
N SER A 16 -7.44 1.75 -4.70
CA SER A 16 -7.47 2.21 -3.32
C SER A 16 -7.95 3.66 -3.21
N THR A 17 -7.44 4.54 -4.07
CA THR A 17 -7.85 5.96 -4.12
C THR A 17 -9.33 6.09 -4.44
N ASP A 18 -9.85 5.28 -5.37
CA ASP A 18 -11.26 5.29 -5.74
C ASP A 18 -12.15 4.86 -4.57
N VAL A 19 -11.80 3.78 -3.88
CA VAL A 19 -12.51 3.31 -2.67
C VAL A 19 -12.57 4.41 -1.60
N LEU A 20 -11.43 5.04 -1.31
CA LEU A 20 -11.36 6.10 -0.29
C LEU A 20 -12.12 7.37 -0.72
N THR A 21 -12.14 7.68 -2.01
CA THR A 21 -12.93 8.78 -2.57
C THR A 21 -14.42 8.54 -2.36
N GLN A 22 -14.91 7.33 -2.68
CA GLN A 22 -16.31 6.96 -2.45
C GLN A 22 -16.69 6.96 -0.96
N ALA A 23 -15.73 6.65 -0.08
CA ALA A 23 -15.90 6.74 1.38
C ALA A 23 -15.81 8.18 1.95
N GLY A 24 -15.67 9.20 1.09
CA GLY A 24 -15.61 10.60 1.50
C GLY A 24 -14.35 10.97 2.31
N VAL A 25 -13.25 10.25 2.12
CA VAL A 25 -11.95 10.58 2.73
C VAL A 25 -11.40 11.87 2.10
N SER A 26 -10.95 12.80 2.94
CA SER A 26 -10.55 14.15 2.50
C SER A 26 -9.29 14.19 1.63
N SER A 27 -8.40 13.20 1.76
CA SER A 27 -7.15 13.12 0.99
C SER A 27 -6.88 11.69 0.54
N PRO A 28 -7.72 11.15 -0.37
CA PRO A 28 -7.77 9.71 -0.65
C PRO A 28 -6.47 9.19 -1.23
N ARG A 29 -5.82 9.93 -2.14
CA ARG A 29 -4.51 9.55 -2.71
C ARG A 29 -3.39 9.56 -1.66
N HIS A 30 -3.38 10.56 -0.78
CA HIS A 30 -2.39 10.66 0.28
C HIS A 30 -2.51 9.49 1.27
N ASP A 31 -3.74 9.18 1.67
CA ASP A 31 -4.03 8.06 2.56
C ASP A 31 -3.68 6.74 1.89
N ALA A 32 -4.02 6.53 0.62
CA ALA A 32 -3.64 5.32 -0.12
C ALA A 32 -2.11 5.12 -0.17
N GLU A 33 -1.34 6.17 -0.45
CA GLU A 33 0.14 6.11 -0.41
C GLU A 33 0.68 5.79 0.99
N ALA A 34 0.08 6.34 2.03
CA ALA A 34 0.46 6.07 3.42
C ALA A 34 0.16 4.62 3.84
N LEU A 35 -0.98 4.09 3.43
CA LEU A 35 -1.36 2.70 3.70
C LEU A 35 -0.48 1.71 2.93
N ALA A 36 -0.17 2.00 1.66
CA ALA A 36 0.78 1.19 0.88
C ALA A 36 2.18 1.21 1.47
N SER A 37 2.66 2.39 1.89
CA SER A 37 3.92 2.54 2.62
C SER A 37 3.97 1.67 3.88
N PHE A 38 2.89 1.68 4.67
CA PHE A 38 2.79 0.86 5.88
C PHE A 38 2.75 -0.65 5.56
N ALA A 39 1.92 -1.09 4.60
CA ALA A 39 1.81 -2.49 4.22
C ALA A 39 3.12 -3.07 3.69
N LEU A 40 3.84 -2.29 2.87
CA LEU A 40 5.08 -2.72 2.22
C LEU A 40 6.32 -2.54 3.11
N GLY A 41 6.16 -2.03 4.34
CA GLY A 41 7.28 -1.77 5.24
C GLY A 41 8.29 -0.76 4.68
N ALA A 42 7.83 0.19 3.86
CA ALA A 42 8.68 1.10 3.09
C ALA A 42 8.34 2.56 3.35
N GLU A 43 9.30 3.46 3.14
CA GLU A 43 9.06 4.89 3.16
C GLU A 43 8.11 5.33 2.02
N ARG A 44 7.35 6.41 2.24
CA ARG A 44 6.48 6.98 1.20
C ARG A 44 7.25 7.39 -0.06
N SER A 45 8.50 7.82 0.08
CA SER A 45 9.38 8.14 -1.05
C SER A 45 9.69 6.90 -1.90
N ALA A 46 9.93 5.75 -1.27
CA ALA A 46 10.16 4.49 -1.96
C ALA A 46 8.93 4.05 -2.77
N VAL A 47 7.73 4.16 -2.18
CA VAL A 47 6.46 3.89 -2.89
C VAL A 47 6.31 4.74 -4.15
N ARG A 48 6.67 6.04 -4.08
CA ARG A 48 6.63 6.94 -5.24
C ARG A 48 7.66 6.57 -6.30
N THR A 49 8.85 6.16 -5.89
CA THR A 49 9.86 5.64 -6.82
C THR A 49 9.38 4.37 -7.51
N TRP A 50 8.79 3.43 -6.77
CA TRP A 50 8.23 2.19 -7.32
C TRP A 50 7.08 2.44 -8.29
N LEU A 51 6.23 3.44 -8.04
CA LEU A 51 5.23 3.89 -8.99
C LEU A 51 5.84 4.39 -10.29
N ALA A 52 6.88 5.22 -10.22
CA ALA A 52 7.58 5.73 -11.40
C ALA A 52 8.27 4.61 -12.19
N LEU A 53 8.73 3.56 -11.51
CA LEU A 53 9.36 2.39 -12.11
C LEU A 53 8.37 1.31 -12.58
N GLY A 54 7.07 1.47 -12.33
CA GLY A 54 6.06 0.48 -12.71
C GLY A 54 6.20 -0.86 -11.99
N VAL A 55 6.65 -0.85 -10.73
CA VAL A 55 6.86 -2.06 -9.93
C VAL A 55 5.54 -2.79 -9.70
N SER A 56 5.58 -4.12 -9.81
CA SER A 56 4.49 -5.01 -9.43
C SER A 56 4.74 -5.62 -8.05
N ILE A 57 3.66 -5.85 -7.31
CA ILE A 57 3.65 -6.44 -5.97
C ILE A 57 2.88 -7.78 -5.99
N ASN A 58 3.19 -8.67 -5.06
CA ASN A 58 2.54 -9.99 -5.00
C ASN A 58 1.13 -9.91 -4.38
N ALA A 59 0.36 -11.00 -4.51
CA ALA A 59 -1.01 -11.06 -4.01
C ALA A 59 -1.14 -10.77 -2.50
N ASP A 60 -0.21 -11.25 -1.66
CA ASP A 60 -0.25 -11.00 -0.21
C ASP A 60 -0.11 -9.50 0.10
N GLN A 61 0.80 -8.82 -0.58
CA GLN A 61 0.98 -7.37 -0.46
C GLN A 61 -0.26 -6.61 -0.92
N VAL A 62 -0.91 -7.04 -2.01
CA VAL A 62 -2.18 -6.46 -2.47
C VAL A 62 -3.26 -6.62 -1.39
N SER A 63 -3.42 -7.82 -0.84
CA SER A 63 -4.42 -8.09 0.20
C SER A 63 -4.17 -7.29 1.48
N GLN A 64 -2.90 -7.12 1.88
CA GLN A 64 -2.55 -6.26 3.02
C GLN A 64 -2.97 -4.81 2.79
N ILE A 65 -2.72 -4.24 1.60
CA ILE A 65 -3.15 -2.87 1.27
C ILE A 65 -4.68 -2.78 1.31
N GLN A 66 -5.39 -3.74 0.72
CA GLN A 66 -6.85 -3.75 0.67
C GLN A 66 -7.48 -3.73 2.08
N VAL A 67 -7.00 -4.57 3.00
CA VAL A 67 -7.48 -4.60 4.40
C VAL A 67 -7.33 -3.24 5.08
N LEU A 68 -6.21 -2.56 4.87
CA LEU A 68 -5.99 -1.23 5.45
C LEU A 68 -6.87 -0.15 4.82
N VAL A 69 -7.09 -0.24 3.50
CA VAL A 69 -7.98 0.65 2.76
C VAL A 69 -9.42 0.48 3.23
N GLU A 70 -9.88 -0.75 3.48
CA GLU A 70 -11.21 -1.01 4.03
C GLU A 70 -11.38 -0.41 5.42
N ARG A 71 -10.39 -0.58 6.31
CA ARG A 71 -10.40 0.10 7.63
C ARG A 71 -10.51 1.61 7.49
N ARG A 72 -9.73 2.19 6.57
CA ARG A 72 -9.76 3.64 6.32
C ARG A 72 -11.08 4.10 5.70
N ALA A 73 -11.66 3.32 4.79
CA ALA A 73 -12.97 3.56 4.20
C ALA A 73 -14.09 3.53 5.27
N ASN A 74 -13.95 2.67 6.28
CA ASN A 74 -14.78 2.66 7.48
C ASN A 74 -14.49 3.82 8.45
N ARG A 75 -13.80 4.86 7.96
CA ARG A 75 -13.50 6.12 8.66
C ARG A 75 -12.60 5.97 9.88
N GLU A 76 -11.90 4.85 10.02
CA GLU A 76 -10.86 4.72 11.02
C GLU A 76 -9.75 5.77 10.74
N PRO A 77 -9.28 6.52 11.74
CA PRO A 77 -8.22 7.51 11.54
C PRO A 77 -6.93 6.87 11.04
N LEU A 78 -6.28 7.50 10.05
CA LEU A 78 -5.07 6.98 9.41
C LEU A 78 -3.99 6.60 10.43
N GLN A 79 -3.79 7.42 11.46
CA GLN A 79 -2.80 7.20 12.50
C GLN A 79 -3.10 6.00 13.42
N HIS A 80 -4.35 5.55 13.51
CA HIS A 80 -4.71 4.31 14.24
C HIS A 80 -4.43 3.07 13.39
N ILE A 81 -4.55 3.21 12.06
CA ILE A 81 -4.23 2.14 11.11
C ILE A 81 -2.72 1.95 11.00
N THR A 82 -1.96 3.05 10.86
CA THR A 82 -0.51 3.01 10.67
C THR A 82 0.29 3.01 11.98
N GLY A 83 -0.37 3.16 13.13
CA GLY A 83 0.27 3.26 14.45
C GLY A 83 1.13 4.52 14.57
N SER A 84 0.67 5.53 15.32
CA SER A 84 1.49 6.71 15.61
C SER A 84 2.50 6.40 16.72
N THR A 85 3.64 5.81 16.37
CA THR A 85 4.97 5.96 17.02
C THR A 85 6.00 5.29 16.13
N GLY A 86 7.08 6.00 15.80
CA GLY A 86 8.05 5.63 14.77
C GLY A 86 8.58 4.19 14.83
N PHE A 87 8.78 3.64 13.63
CA PHE A 87 9.64 2.52 13.28
C PHE A 87 9.63 1.29 14.20
N ALA A 88 8.96 0.23 13.76
CA ALA A 88 9.45 -1.13 13.93
C ALA A 88 8.99 -2.02 12.76
N ARG A 89 9.81 -1.99 11.70
CA ARG A 89 10.29 -3.13 10.89
C ARG A 89 9.32 -4.31 10.74
N ILE A 90 8.64 -4.36 9.59
CA ILE A 90 8.33 -5.66 8.98
C ILE A 90 9.51 -5.97 8.05
N ASP A 91 10.35 -6.91 8.49
CA ASP A 91 11.32 -7.56 7.60
C ASP A 91 10.54 -8.43 6.61
N LEU A 92 10.23 -7.89 5.42
CA LEU A 92 9.83 -8.74 4.31
C LEU A 92 11.08 -9.12 3.49
N LEU A 93 11.72 -10.19 3.95
CA LEU A 93 12.72 -10.94 3.20
C LEU A 93 12.08 -11.54 1.92
N VAL A 94 12.48 -11.00 0.75
CA VAL A 94 12.60 -11.56 -0.63
C VAL A 94 11.39 -12.27 -1.29
N GLY A 95 11.11 -12.24 -2.61
CA GLY A 95 11.74 -11.82 -3.89
C GLY A 95 10.73 -12.12 -5.05
N PRO A 96 11.04 -12.23 -6.36
CA PRO A 96 12.25 -11.92 -7.15
C PRO A 96 12.03 -10.75 -8.16
N GLY A 97 12.98 -9.82 -8.30
CA GLY A 97 12.86 -8.78 -9.35
C GLY A 97 13.64 -7.49 -9.18
N VAL A 98 14.47 -7.36 -8.13
CA VAL A 98 15.46 -6.29 -8.06
C VAL A 98 16.75 -6.74 -8.74
N PHE A 99 16.97 -6.26 -9.96
CA PHE A 99 18.30 -6.10 -10.56
C PHE A 99 18.65 -4.61 -10.55
#